data_AF-A0A4U0UHL1-F1
#
_entry.id   AF-A0A4U0UHL1-F1
#
_cell.length_a   1.000
_cell.length_b   1.000
_cell.length_c   1.000
_cell.angle_alpha   90.00
_cell.angle_beta   90.00
_cell.angle_gamma   90.00
#
_symmetry.space_group_name_H-M   'P 1'
#
loop_
_entity.id
_entity.type
_entity.pdbx_description
1 polymer ?
#
loop_
_entity_poly.entity_id
_entity_poly.type
_entity_poly.pdbx_seq_one_letter_code
_entity_poly.pdbx_strand_id
1 'polypeptide(L)'
;MESVGSDTEGQGSPEEPSVILTPGSESRIDLWQQTGSFPYPELQVFPPPQTQEYTKNELRLIHHLSSISNDLLLRGTSHLTVWAHKMPKFLSIASSHPYVMHALLSFSANHLAWAHSATETRNLYLHHGSIALRGLHEAIGNFSRANADSVLAASLLLLWQATDWRSWSSLRAGIQSVLAAMQSWKHESLFVEYIAQEDLLTAAFRLRRRSSSVDPTKKGAILQNAAFAMQTLRATLVGHELELHYINQLLVYVQQLQGLGPIQTPEQQFNHL
;
A
#
# COMPACT_ATOMS: atom_id res chain seq x y z
N MET A 1 -50.90 -14.06 39.96
CA MET A 1 -49.55 -14.65 40.11
C MET A 1 -49.27 -15.31 38.77
N GLU A 2 -48.71 -14.57 37.83
CA GLU A 2 -48.26 -15.06 36.52
C GLU A 2 -47.32 -13.97 35.97
N SER A 3 -46.01 -14.22 36.06
CA SER A 3 -44.99 -13.37 35.48
C SER A 3 -44.69 -13.87 34.07
N VAL A 4 -44.99 -13.05 33.06
CA VAL A 4 -44.49 -13.25 31.71
C VAL A 4 -43.04 -12.78 31.70
N GLY A 5 -42.11 -13.74 31.62
CA GLY A 5 -40.69 -13.48 31.41
C GLY A 5 -40.46 -12.88 30.03
N SER A 6 -39.82 -11.73 29.99
CA SER A 6 -39.32 -11.09 28.78
C SER A 6 -37.90 -11.57 28.53
N ASP A 7 -37.75 -12.67 27.81
CA ASP A 7 -36.46 -13.09 27.26
C ASP A 7 -36.10 -12.15 26.11
N THR A 8 -35.27 -11.15 26.42
CA THR A 8 -34.55 -10.37 25.42
C THR A 8 -33.24 -11.10 25.18
N GLU A 9 -33.24 -12.03 24.22
CA GLU A 9 -32.03 -12.63 23.68
C GLU A 9 -31.12 -11.51 23.16
N GLY A 10 -29.94 -11.39 23.78
CA GLY A 10 -28.90 -10.47 23.37
C GLY A 10 -28.50 -10.75 21.93
N GLN A 11 -28.67 -9.75 21.07
CA GLN A 11 -28.12 -9.76 19.72
C GLN A 11 -26.60 -9.91 19.83
N GLY A 12 -26.10 -11.07 19.40
CA GLY A 12 -24.67 -11.31 19.27
C GLY A 12 -24.05 -10.26 18.35
N SER A 13 -22.98 -9.61 18.83
CA SER A 13 -22.14 -8.77 17.96
C SER A 13 -21.62 -9.62 16.80
N PRO A 14 -21.63 -9.13 15.56
CA PRO A 14 -21.13 -9.89 14.42
C PRO A 14 -19.65 -10.24 14.66
N GLU A 15 -19.31 -11.53 14.53
CA GLU A 15 -17.95 -12.05 14.68
C GLU A 15 -17.00 -11.26 13.77
N GLU A 16 -15.98 -10.61 14.36
CA GLU A 16 -14.98 -9.90 13.58
C GLU A 16 -14.18 -10.87 12.72
N PRO A 17 -13.98 -10.58 11.41
CA PRO A 17 -13.18 -11.43 10.54
C PRO A 17 -11.74 -11.56 11.07
N SER A 18 -11.30 -12.79 11.38
CA SER A 18 -9.97 -13.05 11.92
C SER A 18 -8.93 -13.21 10.81
N VAL A 19 -7.90 -12.36 10.81
CA VAL A 19 -6.69 -12.59 10.00
C VAL A 19 -5.87 -13.68 10.68
N ILE A 20 -5.69 -14.84 10.04
CA ILE A 20 -4.87 -15.93 10.60
C ILE A 20 -3.43 -15.79 10.09
N LEU A 21 -2.47 -15.61 11.00
CA LEU A 21 -1.04 -15.56 10.68
C LEU A 21 -0.32 -16.85 11.11
N THR A 22 0.95 -16.97 10.74
CA THR A 22 1.81 -18.07 11.22
C THR A 22 1.95 -18.04 12.74
N PRO A 23 2.14 -19.19 13.41
CA PRO A 23 2.28 -19.24 14.88
C PRO A 23 3.38 -18.31 15.42
N GLY A 24 4.50 -18.21 14.71
CA GLY A 24 5.60 -17.30 15.09
C GLY A 24 5.22 -15.81 14.97
N SER A 25 4.33 -15.46 14.06
CA SER A 25 3.81 -14.09 13.94
C SER A 25 2.85 -13.77 15.10
N GLU A 26 1.96 -14.71 15.44
CA GLU A 26 1.02 -14.55 16.56
C GLU A 26 1.77 -14.36 17.89
N SER A 27 2.78 -15.18 18.18
CA SER A 27 3.57 -15.03 19.42
C SER A 27 4.29 -13.68 19.49
N ARG A 28 4.74 -13.14 18.36
CA ARG A 28 5.38 -11.81 18.30
C ARG A 28 4.38 -10.68 18.55
N ILE A 29 3.16 -10.81 18.04
CA ILE A 29 2.07 -9.86 18.29
C ILE A 29 1.63 -9.91 19.76
N ASP A 30 1.50 -11.11 20.34
CA ASP A 30 1.16 -11.27 21.75
C ASP A 30 2.22 -10.62 22.66
N LEU A 31 3.51 -10.82 22.34
CA LEU A 31 4.61 -10.16 23.06
C LEU A 31 4.56 -8.63 22.90
N TRP A 32 4.26 -8.14 21.69
CA TRP A 32 4.10 -6.71 21.45
C TRP A 32 2.95 -6.13 22.29
N GLN A 33 1.80 -6.80 22.33
CA GLN A 33 0.67 -6.40 23.17
C GLN A 33 1.03 -6.35 24.65
N GLN A 34 1.76 -7.35 25.15
CA GLN A 34 2.15 -7.43 26.57
C GLN A 34 3.19 -6.38 26.97
N THR A 35 4.16 -6.11 26.10
CA THR A 35 5.31 -5.25 26.43
C THR A 35 5.15 -3.80 25.96
N GLY A 36 4.21 -3.55 25.03
CA GLY A 36 4.10 -2.29 24.30
C GLY A 36 5.28 -1.99 23.36
N SER A 37 6.28 -2.88 23.28
CA SER A 37 7.51 -2.65 22.53
C SER A 37 7.34 -3.08 21.08
N PHE A 38 7.55 -2.16 20.14
CA PHE A 38 7.37 -2.41 18.72
C PHE A 38 8.29 -3.56 18.23
N PRO A 39 7.76 -4.55 17.49
CA PRO A 39 8.46 -5.81 17.24
C PRO A 39 9.63 -5.74 16.24
N TYR A 40 9.85 -4.59 15.60
CA TYR A 40 10.87 -4.37 14.56
C TYR A 40 11.69 -3.11 14.84
N PRO A 41 12.64 -3.15 15.78
CA PRO A 41 13.43 -1.98 16.16
C PRO A 41 14.29 -1.42 15.02
N GLU A 42 14.71 -2.24 14.06
CA GLU A 42 15.53 -1.85 12.92
C GLU A 42 14.80 -0.86 11.98
N LEU A 43 13.47 -0.89 11.97
CA LEU A 43 12.65 0.08 11.24
C LEU A 43 12.70 1.48 11.86
N GLN A 44 13.14 1.62 13.13
CA GLN A 44 13.27 2.91 13.83
C GLN A 44 11.99 3.75 13.79
N VAL A 45 10.83 3.11 13.97
CA VAL A 45 9.53 3.78 13.97
C VAL A 45 9.38 4.62 15.23
N PHE A 46 9.19 5.93 15.06
CA PHE A 46 8.95 6.85 16.18
C PHE A 46 7.95 7.96 15.80
N PRO A 47 6.86 8.16 16.56
CA PRO A 47 6.41 7.29 17.66
C PRO A 47 5.95 5.93 17.14
N PRO A 48 6.13 4.84 17.92
CA PRO A 48 5.57 3.54 17.56
C PRO A 48 4.04 3.51 17.78
N PRO A 49 3.29 2.67 17.04
CA PRO A 49 1.87 2.47 17.28
C PRO A 49 1.62 1.93 18.71
N GLN A 50 0.68 2.56 19.44
CA GLN A 50 0.34 2.15 20.80
C GLN A 50 -0.62 0.95 20.77
N THR A 51 -0.21 -0.19 21.31
CA THR A 51 -0.97 -1.45 21.20
C THR A 51 -2.35 -1.40 21.81
N GLN A 52 -2.58 -0.52 22.78
CA GLN A 52 -3.85 -0.37 23.49
C GLN A 52 -4.94 0.29 22.64
N GLU A 53 -4.56 1.00 21.57
CA GLU A 53 -5.49 1.69 20.67
C GLU A 53 -6.07 0.77 19.58
N TYR A 54 -5.55 -0.45 19.44
CA TYR A 54 -5.84 -1.32 18.31
C TYR A 54 -6.34 -2.70 18.75
N THR A 55 -7.30 -3.23 17.98
CA THR A 55 -7.74 -4.61 18.11
C THR A 55 -6.62 -5.59 17.75
N LYS A 56 -6.76 -6.87 18.15
CA LYS A 56 -5.79 -7.90 17.76
C LYS A 56 -5.69 -8.05 16.23
N ASN A 57 -6.80 -7.90 15.50
CA ASN A 57 -6.81 -7.95 14.04
C ASN A 57 -6.06 -6.77 13.42
N GLU A 58 -6.23 -5.56 13.95
CA GLU A 58 -5.48 -4.38 13.47
C GLU A 58 -3.98 -4.51 13.75
N LEU A 59 -3.59 -5.05 14.91
CA LEU A 59 -2.19 -5.33 15.21
C LEU A 59 -1.59 -6.37 14.27
N ARG A 60 -2.35 -7.38 13.85
CA ARG A 60 -1.93 -8.33 12.81
C ARG A 60 -1.66 -7.65 11.48
N LEU A 61 -2.51 -6.71 11.07
CA LEU A 61 -2.34 -5.92 9.86
C LEU A 61 -1.10 -5.01 9.94
N ILE A 62 -0.92 -4.29 11.05
CA ILE A 62 0.27 -3.45 11.26
C ILE A 62 1.54 -4.30 11.24
N HIS A 63 1.52 -5.44 11.95
CA HIS A 63 2.62 -6.39 11.99
C HIS A 63 2.97 -6.93 10.60
N HIS A 64 1.97 -7.27 9.77
CA HIS A 64 2.16 -7.84 8.44
C HIS A 64 3.00 -6.94 7.52
N LEU A 65 2.64 -5.65 7.40
CA LEU A 65 3.44 -4.71 6.59
C LEU A 65 4.80 -4.40 7.22
N SER A 66 4.85 -4.34 8.55
CA SER A 66 6.10 -4.11 9.27
C SER A 66 7.09 -5.25 9.07
N SER A 67 6.64 -6.50 9.07
CA SER A 67 7.51 -7.67 8.85
C SER A 67 8.11 -7.66 7.45
N ILE A 68 7.29 -7.41 6.42
CA ILE A 68 7.75 -7.35 5.03
C ILE A 68 8.76 -6.20 4.86
N SER A 69 8.45 -5.02 5.41
CA SER A 69 9.35 -3.88 5.36
C SER A 69 10.68 -4.18 6.04
N ASN A 70 10.65 -4.83 7.21
CA ASN A 70 11.84 -5.19 7.96
C ASN A 70 12.69 -6.22 7.20
N ASP A 71 12.07 -7.25 6.65
CA ASP A 71 12.77 -8.28 5.87
C ASP A 71 13.45 -7.68 4.63
N LEU A 72 12.76 -6.78 3.92
CA LEU A 72 13.34 -6.08 2.78
C LEU A 72 14.49 -5.15 3.19
N LEU A 73 14.39 -4.50 4.37
CA LEU A 73 15.46 -3.67 4.94
C LEU A 73 16.69 -4.50 5.25
N LEU A 74 16.54 -5.60 5.99
CA LEU A 74 17.65 -6.47 6.38
C LEU A 74 18.35 -7.11 5.18
N ARG A 75 17.64 -7.30 4.06
CA ARG A 75 18.18 -7.84 2.81
C ARG A 75 18.73 -6.76 1.87
N GLY A 76 18.61 -5.47 2.19
CA GLY A 76 19.03 -4.37 1.32
C GLY A 76 18.16 -4.19 0.07
N THR A 77 16.94 -4.75 0.07
CA THR A 77 16.03 -4.79 -1.08
C THR A 77 14.80 -3.90 -0.92
N SER A 78 14.77 -2.99 0.05
CA SER A 78 13.65 -2.05 0.29
C SER A 78 13.31 -1.14 -0.89
N HIS A 79 14.26 -0.97 -1.83
CA HIS A 79 14.09 -0.19 -3.05
C HIS A 79 13.30 -0.93 -4.15
N LEU A 80 13.11 -2.25 -4.02
CA LEU A 80 12.37 -3.06 -5.00
C LEU A 80 10.86 -2.80 -4.97
N THR A 81 10.36 -2.14 -3.93
CA THR A 81 8.97 -1.69 -3.85
C THR A 81 8.90 -0.24 -3.38
N VAL A 82 7.91 0.48 -3.89
CA VAL A 82 7.75 1.93 -3.68
C VAL A 82 7.46 2.24 -2.20
N TRP A 83 6.82 1.34 -1.48
CA TRP A 83 6.30 1.59 -0.13
C TRP A 83 7.23 1.12 1.00
N ALA A 84 8.02 0.05 0.83
CA ALA A 84 8.74 -0.60 1.94
C ALA A 84 9.75 0.32 2.63
N HIS A 85 10.67 0.94 1.89
CA HIS A 85 11.65 1.86 2.48
C HIS A 85 11.00 3.09 3.16
N LYS A 86 9.73 3.38 2.86
CA LYS A 86 8.98 4.50 3.45
C LYS A 86 8.12 4.07 4.62
N MET A 87 7.89 2.77 4.81
CA MET A 87 6.97 2.24 5.80
C MET A 87 7.20 2.79 7.21
N PRO A 88 8.45 2.99 7.69
CA PRO A 88 8.67 3.61 9.00
C PRO A 88 8.04 5.00 9.16
N LYS A 89 8.12 5.85 8.12
CA LYS A 89 7.50 7.19 8.12
C LYS A 89 5.97 7.09 8.13
N PHE A 90 5.40 6.14 7.37
CA PHE A 90 3.95 5.91 7.40
C PHE A 90 3.46 5.41 8.76
N LEU A 91 4.16 4.46 9.37
CA LEU A 91 3.82 3.95 10.71
C LEU A 91 3.92 5.04 11.78
N SER A 92 4.96 5.87 11.72
CA SER A 92 5.14 7.02 12.61
C SER A 92 3.97 7.99 12.49
N ILE A 93 3.62 8.43 11.28
CA ILE A 93 2.51 9.36 11.06
C ILE A 93 1.17 8.71 11.47
N ALA A 94 0.96 7.45 11.12
CA ALA A 94 -0.24 6.68 11.46
C ALA A 94 -0.46 6.57 12.97
N SER A 95 0.62 6.43 13.76
CA SER A 95 0.54 6.37 15.22
C SER A 95 -0.07 7.62 15.87
N SER A 96 -0.07 8.75 15.17
CA SER A 96 -0.60 10.03 15.66
C SER A 96 -1.85 10.51 14.91
N HIS A 97 -2.25 9.81 13.83
CA HIS A 97 -3.34 10.24 12.96
C HIS A 97 -4.23 9.03 12.60
N PRO A 98 -5.39 8.84 13.27
CA PRO A 98 -6.22 7.64 13.10
C PRO A 98 -6.64 7.36 11.66
N TYR A 99 -6.95 8.38 10.86
CA TYR A 99 -7.32 8.18 9.45
C TYR A 99 -6.15 7.66 8.59
N VAL A 100 -4.91 8.01 8.94
CA VAL A 100 -3.71 7.47 8.28
C VAL A 100 -3.51 6.01 8.71
N MET A 101 -3.75 5.68 9.98
CA MET A 101 -3.74 4.29 10.44
C MET A 101 -4.76 3.45 9.69
N HIS A 102 -5.99 3.93 9.51
CA HIS A 102 -6.97 3.22 8.69
C HIS A 102 -6.56 3.07 7.22
N ALA A 103 -5.85 4.05 6.63
CA ALA A 103 -5.29 3.90 5.28
C ALA A 103 -4.24 2.78 5.25
N LEU A 104 -3.40 2.68 6.28
CA LEU A 104 -2.36 1.65 6.41
C LEU A 104 -2.97 0.25 6.63
N LEU A 105 -4.00 0.16 7.48
CA LEU A 105 -4.74 -1.08 7.73
C LEU A 105 -5.47 -1.56 6.46
N SER A 106 -6.11 -0.64 5.72
CA SER A 106 -6.73 -0.93 4.43
C SER A 106 -5.69 -1.46 3.43
N PHE A 107 -4.53 -0.79 3.33
CA PHE A 107 -3.42 -1.22 2.47
C PHE A 107 -2.89 -2.62 2.85
N SER A 108 -2.72 -2.89 4.15
CA SER A 108 -2.32 -4.21 4.64
C SER A 108 -3.35 -5.29 4.31
N ALA A 109 -4.63 -5.01 4.53
CA ALA A 109 -5.71 -5.94 4.21
C ALA A 109 -5.77 -6.21 2.71
N ASN A 110 -5.62 -5.19 1.87
CA ASN A 110 -5.54 -5.37 0.42
C ASN A 110 -4.37 -6.29 0.02
N HIS A 111 -3.19 -6.10 0.61
CA HIS A 111 -2.03 -6.95 0.37
C HIS A 111 -2.27 -8.40 0.81
N LEU A 112 -2.89 -8.62 1.97
CA LEU A 112 -3.21 -9.96 2.46
C LEU A 112 -4.29 -10.65 1.61
N ALA A 113 -5.30 -9.90 1.16
CA ALA A 113 -6.35 -10.42 0.29
C ALA A 113 -5.77 -10.89 -1.05
N TRP A 114 -4.81 -10.17 -1.60
CA TRP A 114 -4.05 -10.60 -2.78
C TRP A 114 -3.22 -11.86 -2.53
N ALA A 115 -2.56 -11.95 -1.37
CA ALA A 115 -1.69 -13.08 -1.05
C ALA A 115 -2.43 -14.38 -0.67
N HIS A 116 -3.58 -14.29 0.00
CA HIS A 116 -4.27 -15.46 0.60
C HIS A 116 -5.68 -15.70 0.07
N SER A 117 -6.20 -14.85 -0.83
CA SER A 117 -7.54 -14.98 -1.44
C SER A 117 -8.71 -15.12 -0.44
N ALA A 118 -8.60 -14.53 0.74
CA ALA A 118 -9.62 -14.61 1.79
C ALA A 118 -10.67 -13.47 1.70
N THR A 119 -11.95 -13.83 1.64
CA THR A 119 -13.09 -12.89 1.55
C THR A 119 -13.17 -11.96 2.76
N GLU A 120 -12.83 -12.47 3.93
CA GLU A 120 -12.79 -11.77 5.22
C GLU A 120 -11.83 -10.57 5.16
N THR A 121 -10.69 -10.75 4.49
CA THR A 121 -9.69 -9.70 4.35
C THR A 121 -10.15 -8.60 3.40
N ARG A 122 -11.00 -8.94 2.41
CA ARG A 122 -11.63 -7.94 1.53
C ARG A 122 -12.59 -7.03 2.28
N ASN A 123 -13.34 -7.55 3.26
CA ASN A 123 -14.21 -6.74 4.11
C ASN A 123 -13.41 -5.74 4.96
N LEU A 124 -12.29 -6.19 5.54
CA LEU A 124 -11.37 -5.32 6.29
C LEU A 124 -10.78 -4.20 5.41
N TYR A 125 -10.37 -4.54 4.18
CA TYR A 125 -9.90 -3.57 3.20
C TYR A 125 -10.93 -2.46 2.96
N LEU A 126 -12.18 -2.83 2.67
CA LEU A 126 -13.28 -1.88 2.40
C LEU A 126 -13.63 -1.06 3.65
N HIS A 127 -13.71 -1.72 4.81
CA HIS A 127 -14.06 -1.09 6.08
C HIS A 127 -13.06 0.03 6.43
N HIS A 128 -11.78 -0.31 6.57
CA HIS A 128 -10.76 0.68 6.90
C HIS A 128 -10.55 1.70 5.78
N GLY A 129 -10.68 1.29 4.51
CA GLY A 129 -10.58 2.19 3.37
C GLY A 129 -11.65 3.29 3.38
N SER A 130 -12.88 2.94 3.76
CA SER A 130 -13.98 3.92 3.88
C SER A 130 -13.74 4.94 5.00
N ILE A 131 -13.21 4.51 6.14
CA ILE A 131 -12.88 5.39 7.28
C ILE A 131 -11.71 6.30 6.90
N ALA A 132 -10.68 5.76 6.26
CA ALA A 132 -9.53 6.51 5.78
C ALA A 132 -9.92 7.61 4.79
N LEU A 133 -10.80 7.31 3.82
CA LEU A 133 -11.29 8.29 2.85
C LEU A 133 -12.10 9.41 3.51
N ARG A 134 -12.96 9.08 4.48
CA ARG A 134 -13.72 10.07 5.24
C ARG A 134 -12.80 10.99 6.04
N GLY A 135 -11.87 10.42 6.81
CA GLY A 135 -10.92 11.21 7.60
C GLY A 135 -9.96 12.03 6.73
N LEU A 136 -9.54 11.52 5.57
CA LEU A 136 -8.78 12.29 4.59
C LEU A 136 -9.58 13.49 4.07
N HIS A 137 -10.85 13.30 3.74
CA HIS A 137 -11.72 14.39 3.29
C HIS A 137 -11.86 15.50 4.34
N GLU A 138 -12.08 15.12 5.61
CA GLU A 138 -12.14 16.04 6.74
C GLU A 138 -10.81 16.79 6.96
N ALA A 139 -9.68 16.07 6.89
CA ALA A 139 -8.35 16.66 7.04
C ALA A 139 -8.01 17.65 5.92
N ILE A 140 -8.44 17.38 4.68
CA ILE A 140 -8.33 18.30 3.54
C ILE A 140 -9.17 19.56 3.78
N GLY A 141 -10.35 19.44 4.38
CA GLY A 141 -11.20 20.58 4.74
C GLY A 141 -10.51 21.59 5.67
N ASN A 142 -9.57 21.12 6.50
CA ASN A 142 -8.76 21.93 7.40
C ASN A 142 -7.26 21.82 7.08
N PHE A 143 -6.90 21.81 5.80
CA PHE A 143 -5.52 21.65 5.37
C PHE A 143 -4.60 22.76 5.89
N SER A 144 -3.45 22.38 6.44
CA SER A 144 -2.45 23.28 7.02
C SER A 144 -1.06 22.65 6.97
N ARG A 145 -0.03 23.42 7.33
CA ARG A 145 1.35 22.90 7.46
C ARG A 145 1.46 21.79 8.53
N ALA A 146 0.60 21.80 9.54
CA ALA A 146 0.64 20.82 10.64
C ALA A 146 0.11 19.43 10.25
N ASN A 147 -0.83 19.34 9.30
CA ASN A 147 -1.43 18.06 8.85
C ASN A 147 -1.06 17.71 7.40
N ALA A 148 -0.17 18.47 6.76
CA ALA A 148 0.21 18.23 5.37
C ALA A 148 0.80 16.83 5.15
N ASP A 149 1.68 16.38 6.05
CA ASP A 149 2.31 15.07 5.95
C ASP A 149 1.31 13.93 6.19
N SER A 150 0.35 14.09 7.11
CA SER A 150 -0.68 13.07 7.34
C SER A 150 -1.67 13.00 6.18
N VAL A 151 -2.05 14.13 5.58
CA VAL A 151 -2.86 14.17 4.35
C VAL A 151 -2.12 13.49 3.19
N LEU A 152 -0.84 13.81 2.99
CA LEU A 152 -0.02 13.19 1.95
C LEU A 152 0.16 11.69 2.19
N ALA A 153 0.40 11.28 3.43
CA ALA A 153 0.57 9.87 3.80
C ALA A 153 -0.68 9.03 3.48
N ALA A 154 -1.85 9.45 3.95
CA ALA A 154 -3.10 8.74 3.66
C ALA A 154 -3.38 8.72 2.14
N SER A 155 -3.14 9.83 1.44
CA SER A 155 -3.37 9.90 -0.01
C SER A 155 -2.49 8.91 -0.78
N LEU A 156 -1.22 8.76 -0.41
CA LEU A 156 -0.29 7.81 -1.03
C LEU A 156 -0.67 6.34 -0.77
N LEU A 157 -1.02 6.01 0.48
CA LEU A 157 -1.48 4.66 0.84
C LEU A 157 -2.74 4.28 0.06
N LEU A 158 -3.71 5.20 -0.04
CA LEU A 158 -4.93 5.01 -0.82
C LEU A 158 -4.65 4.94 -2.33
N LEU A 159 -3.67 5.68 -2.85
CA LEU A 159 -3.27 5.61 -4.26
C LEU A 159 -2.70 4.24 -4.63
N TRP A 160 -1.88 3.64 -3.76
CA TRP A 160 -1.23 2.35 -4.03
C TRP A 160 -2.19 1.15 -4.02
N GLN A 161 -3.38 1.30 -3.45
CA GLN A 161 -4.44 0.29 -3.48
C GLN A 161 -5.47 0.53 -4.60
N ALA A 162 -5.39 1.65 -5.33
CA ALA A 162 -6.37 1.98 -6.36
C ALA A 162 -6.19 1.11 -7.61
N THR A 163 -7.19 0.26 -7.90
CA THR A 163 -7.17 -0.68 -9.04
C THR A 163 -7.97 -0.21 -10.25
N ASP A 164 -8.67 0.93 -10.15
CA ASP A 164 -9.44 1.51 -11.23
C ASP A 164 -8.97 2.93 -11.57
N TRP A 165 -9.10 3.28 -12.84
CA TRP A 165 -8.64 4.57 -13.36
C TRP A 165 -9.27 5.77 -12.66
N ARG A 166 -10.57 5.71 -12.31
CA ARG A 166 -11.27 6.85 -11.73
C ARG A 166 -10.74 7.15 -10.34
N SER A 167 -10.65 6.13 -9.48
CA SER A 167 -10.08 6.27 -8.14
C SER A 167 -8.64 6.72 -8.20
N TRP A 168 -7.83 6.06 -9.03
CA TRP A 168 -6.41 6.38 -9.15
C TRP A 168 -6.16 7.80 -9.67
N SER A 169 -6.87 8.24 -10.72
CA SER A 169 -6.70 9.58 -11.30
C SER A 169 -7.16 10.67 -10.35
N SER A 170 -8.26 10.45 -9.62
CA SER A 170 -8.75 11.35 -8.58
C SER A 170 -7.75 11.51 -7.43
N LEU A 171 -7.26 10.40 -6.86
CA LEU A 171 -6.25 10.41 -5.80
C LEU A 171 -4.95 11.08 -6.25
N ARG A 172 -4.52 10.80 -7.49
CA ARG A 172 -3.33 11.41 -8.06
C ARG A 172 -3.49 12.93 -8.22
N ALA A 173 -4.65 13.40 -8.70
CA ALA A 173 -4.94 14.84 -8.78
C ALA A 173 -4.97 15.50 -7.39
N GLY A 174 -5.53 14.81 -6.39
CA GLY A 174 -5.52 15.23 -4.99
C GLY A 174 -4.10 15.41 -4.44
N ILE A 175 -3.23 14.41 -4.63
CA ILE A 175 -1.81 14.49 -4.23
C ILE A 175 -1.12 15.68 -4.89
N GLN A 176 -1.29 15.88 -6.19
CA GLN A 176 -0.69 17.01 -6.89
C GLN A 176 -1.17 18.36 -6.35
N SER A 177 -2.44 18.45 -5.93
CA SER A 177 -3.00 19.65 -5.30
C SER A 177 -2.38 19.91 -3.91
N VAL A 178 -2.20 18.86 -3.12
CA VAL A 178 -1.51 18.93 -1.81
C VAL A 178 -0.05 19.38 -1.99
N LEU A 179 0.68 18.78 -2.92
CA LEU A 179 2.07 19.16 -3.23
C LEU A 179 2.17 20.60 -3.74
N ALA A 180 1.19 21.06 -4.52
CA ALA A 180 1.12 22.46 -4.96
C ALA A 180 0.86 23.43 -3.80
N ALA A 181 0.02 23.06 -2.84
CA ALA A 181 -0.23 23.86 -1.65
C ALA A 181 1.02 23.93 -0.73
N MET A 182 1.82 22.85 -0.69
CA MET A 182 3.05 22.77 0.11
C MET A 182 4.25 23.52 -0.48
N GLN A 183 4.18 24.11 -1.68
CA GLN A 183 5.38 24.52 -2.44
C GLN A 183 6.39 25.38 -1.65
N SER A 184 5.93 26.29 -0.80
CA SER A 184 6.81 27.16 0.00
C SER A 184 7.46 26.47 1.21
N TRP A 185 6.94 25.33 1.68
CA TRP A 185 7.44 24.60 2.86
C TRP A 185 7.66 23.09 2.63
N LYS A 186 7.60 22.61 1.39
CA LYS A 186 7.75 21.17 1.06
C LYS A 186 9.08 20.56 1.52
N HIS A 187 10.10 21.38 1.72
CA HIS A 187 11.42 20.97 2.20
C HIS A 187 11.42 20.56 3.68
N GLU A 188 10.38 20.92 4.43
CA GLU A 188 10.22 20.57 5.84
C GLU A 188 9.42 19.29 6.04
N SER A 189 8.77 18.80 4.98
CA SER A 189 7.98 17.58 5.00
C SER A 189 8.85 16.37 5.37
N LEU A 190 8.29 15.45 6.15
CA LEU A 190 8.89 14.13 6.37
C LEU A 190 9.10 13.36 5.05
N PHE A 191 8.35 13.72 4.00
CA PHE A 191 8.44 13.17 2.66
C PHE A 191 9.32 13.98 1.70
N VAL A 192 10.15 14.91 2.17
CA VAL A 192 10.98 15.78 1.29
C VAL A 192 11.76 15.02 0.22
N GLU A 193 12.40 13.90 0.57
CA GLU A 193 13.14 13.05 -0.38
C GLU A 193 12.23 12.44 -1.45
N TYR A 194 11.02 12.03 -1.04
CA TYR A 194 10.03 11.47 -1.94
C TYR A 194 9.48 12.54 -2.88
N ILE A 195 9.16 13.72 -2.35
CA ILE A 195 8.68 14.85 -3.15
C ILE A 195 9.74 15.26 -4.16
N ALA A 196 11.02 15.31 -3.76
CA ALA A 196 12.12 15.59 -4.67
C ALA A 196 12.25 14.52 -5.76
N GLN A 197 12.14 13.23 -5.41
CA GLN A 197 12.17 12.14 -6.40
C GLN A 197 10.98 12.22 -7.37
N GLU A 198 9.78 12.51 -6.88
CA GLU A 198 8.58 12.66 -7.71
C GLU A 198 8.66 13.91 -8.61
N ASP A 199 9.21 15.02 -8.12
CA ASP A 199 9.48 16.23 -8.90
C ASP A 199 10.47 15.93 -10.04
N LEU A 200 11.56 15.20 -9.74
CA LEU A 200 12.55 14.78 -10.74
C LEU A 200 11.95 13.84 -11.79
N LEU A 201 11.16 12.85 -11.36
CA LEU A 201 10.45 11.94 -12.27
C LEU A 201 9.47 12.71 -13.13
N THR A 202 8.69 13.62 -12.54
CA THR A 202 7.71 14.45 -13.25
C THR A 202 8.40 15.37 -14.26
N ALA A 203 9.53 15.98 -13.89
CA ALA A 203 10.35 16.78 -14.79
C ALA A 203 10.91 15.93 -15.94
N ALA A 204 11.43 14.73 -15.65
CA ALA A 204 11.90 13.79 -16.65
C ALA A 204 10.78 13.34 -17.60
N PHE A 205 9.57 13.08 -17.08
CA PHE A 205 8.39 12.76 -17.89
C PHE A 205 7.93 13.95 -18.74
N ARG A 206 8.00 15.19 -18.24
CA ARG A 206 7.67 16.40 -19.02
C ARG A 206 8.68 16.65 -20.14
N LEU A 207 9.98 16.44 -19.87
CA LEU A 207 11.04 16.48 -20.88
C LEU A 207 10.86 15.38 -21.92
N ARG A 208 10.52 14.15 -21.50
CA ARG A 208 10.21 13.04 -22.41
C ARG A 208 8.90 13.22 -23.17
N ARG A 209 7.89 13.91 -22.63
CA ARG A 209 6.67 14.25 -23.40
C ARG A 209 6.96 15.20 -24.55
N ARG A 210 8.01 16.03 -24.46
CA ARG A 210 8.49 16.85 -25.58
C ARG A 210 9.25 16.03 -26.64
N SER A 211 9.81 14.88 -26.27
CA SER A 211 10.38 13.89 -27.19
C SER A 211 9.45 12.67 -27.31
N SER A 212 8.39 12.79 -28.12
CA SER A 212 7.37 11.77 -28.44
C SER A 212 7.66 10.31 -28.02
N SER A 213 6.63 9.66 -27.47
CA SER A 213 6.40 8.20 -27.35
C SER A 213 7.62 7.31 -27.59
N VAL A 214 8.01 6.48 -26.62
CA VAL A 214 8.98 5.39 -26.82
C VAL A 214 8.72 4.77 -28.20
N ASP A 215 9.69 4.92 -29.10
CA ASP A 215 9.62 4.43 -30.47
C ASP A 215 9.05 2.99 -30.45
N PRO A 216 7.99 2.68 -31.20
CA PRO A 216 7.38 1.36 -31.20
C PRO A 216 8.41 0.22 -31.34
N THR A 217 9.48 0.45 -32.11
CA THR A 217 10.58 -0.51 -32.26
C THR A 217 11.39 -0.67 -30.98
N LYS A 218 11.71 0.42 -30.27
CA LYS A 218 12.38 0.40 -28.97
C LYS A 218 11.51 -0.23 -27.89
N LYS A 219 10.19 0.04 -27.87
CA LYS A 219 9.24 -0.61 -26.96
C LYS A 219 9.24 -2.12 -27.19
N GLY A 220 9.16 -2.55 -28.46
CA GLY A 220 9.24 -3.97 -28.84
C GLY A 220 10.53 -4.62 -28.36
N ALA A 221 11.67 -3.98 -28.60
CA ALA A 221 12.98 -4.49 -28.16
C ALA A 221 13.08 -4.63 -26.63
N ILE A 222 12.59 -3.64 -25.86
CA ILE A 222 12.59 -3.70 -24.39
C ILE A 222 11.74 -4.87 -23.89
N LEU A 223 10.51 -5.00 -24.40
CA LEU A 223 9.61 -6.08 -23.99
C LEU A 223 10.16 -7.46 -24.38
N GLN A 224 10.78 -7.56 -25.57
CA GLN A 224 11.41 -8.81 -26.02
C GLN A 224 12.59 -9.21 -25.12
N ASN A 225 13.44 -8.24 -24.76
CA ASN A 225 14.55 -8.48 -23.85
C ASN A 225 14.06 -8.90 -22.46
N ALA A 226 12.99 -8.27 -21.96
CA ALA A 226 12.37 -8.64 -20.69
C ALA A 226 11.79 -10.07 -20.73
N ALA A 227 11.08 -10.42 -21.81
CA ALA A 227 10.56 -11.77 -22.01
C ALA A 227 11.67 -12.84 -22.04
N PHE A 228 12.76 -12.56 -22.76
CA PHE A 228 13.92 -13.47 -22.83
C PHE A 228 14.61 -13.64 -21.47
N ALA A 229 14.82 -12.54 -20.73
CA ALA A 229 15.39 -12.58 -19.39
C ALA A 229 14.53 -13.41 -18.44
N MET A 230 13.20 -13.24 -18.48
CA MET A 230 12.27 -14.03 -17.67
C MET A 230 12.25 -15.52 -18.06
N GLN A 231 12.35 -15.85 -19.34
CA GLN A 231 12.48 -17.24 -19.79
C GLN A 231 13.77 -17.90 -19.29
N THR A 232 14.87 -17.15 -19.31
CA THR A 232 16.17 -17.61 -18.78
C THR A 232 16.07 -17.85 -17.28
N LEU A 233 15.50 -16.90 -16.54
CA LEU A 233 15.28 -17.02 -15.10
C LEU A 233 14.37 -18.21 -14.76
N ARG A 234 13.30 -18.44 -15.53
CA ARG A 234 12.42 -19.60 -15.38
C ARG A 234 13.18 -20.93 -15.47
N ALA A 235 14.15 -21.04 -16.39
CA ALA A 235 14.96 -22.25 -16.51
C ALA A 235 15.89 -22.50 -15.31
N THR A 236 16.27 -21.45 -14.59
CA THR A 236 17.11 -21.56 -13.38
C THR A 236 16.31 -21.82 -12.09
N LEU A 237 15.00 -21.59 -12.10
CA LEU A 237 14.12 -21.73 -10.93
C LEU A 237 13.45 -23.12 -10.83
N VAL A 238 13.99 -24.13 -11.52
CA VAL A 238 13.44 -25.50 -11.46
C VAL A 238 13.48 -26.02 -10.02
N GLY A 239 12.32 -26.42 -9.49
CA GLY A 239 12.16 -26.84 -8.10
C GLY A 239 11.68 -25.75 -7.13
N HIS A 240 11.57 -24.50 -7.61
CA HIS A 240 11.04 -23.36 -6.85
C HIS A 240 9.64 -22.98 -7.35
N GLU A 241 8.62 -23.75 -6.94
CA GLU A 241 7.25 -23.67 -7.49
C GLU A 241 6.60 -22.28 -7.32
N LEU A 242 6.81 -21.60 -6.19
CA LEU A 242 6.24 -20.27 -5.93
C LEU A 242 6.87 -19.21 -6.82
N GLU A 243 8.19 -19.18 -6.92
CA GLU A 243 8.93 -18.25 -7.77
C GLU A 243 8.61 -18.50 -9.24
N LEU A 244 8.51 -19.76 -9.66
CA LEU A 244 8.07 -20.13 -11.00
C LEU A 244 6.66 -19.62 -11.31
N HIS A 245 5.73 -19.72 -10.37
CA HIS A 245 4.37 -19.19 -10.53
C HIS A 245 4.37 -17.69 -10.84
N TYR A 246 5.10 -16.88 -10.06
CA TYR A 246 5.18 -15.43 -10.28
C TYR A 246 5.92 -15.06 -11.58
N ILE A 247 7.03 -15.74 -11.89
CA ILE A 247 7.76 -15.51 -13.15
C ILE A 247 6.89 -15.84 -14.37
N ASN A 248 6.09 -16.90 -14.30
CA ASN A 248 5.17 -17.23 -15.39
C ASN A 248 4.07 -16.18 -15.56
N GLN A 249 3.51 -15.64 -14.47
CA GLN A 249 2.54 -14.55 -14.56
C GLN A 249 3.15 -13.30 -15.21
N LEU A 250 4.34 -12.88 -14.78
CA LEU A 250 5.04 -11.73 -15.35
C LEU A 250 5.39 -11.94 -16.84
N LEU A 251 5.77 -13.16 -17.22
CA LEU A 251 6.05 -13.49 -18.62
C LEU A 251 4.79 -13.36 -19.48
N VAL A 252 3.66 -13.92 -19.02
CA VAL A 252 2.36 -13.79 -19.72
C VAL A 252 1.97 -12.31 -19.86
N TYR A 253 2.13 -11.54 -18.79
CA TYR A 253 1.85 -10.11 -18.81
C TYR A 253 2.70 -9.35 -19.84
N VAL A 254 4.02 -9.58 -19.88
CA VAL A 254 4.90 -8.94 -20.87
C VAL A 254 4.57 -9.37 -22.30
N GLN A 255 4.20 -10.62 -22.52
CA GLN A 255 3.75 -11.10 -23.83
C GLN A 255 2.44 -10.44 -24.26
N GLN A 256 1.49 -10.27 -23.34
CA GLN A 256 0.27 -9.51 -23.60
C GLN A 256 0.59 -8.07 -23.98
N LEU A 257 1.53 -7.42 -23.27
CA LEU A 257 1.96 -6.06 -23.58
C LEU A 257 2.55 -5.88 -24.99
N GLN A 258 3.17 -6.93 -25.55
CA GLN A 258 3.70 -6.93 -26.91
C GLN A 258 2.57 -6.97 -27.96
N GLY A 259 1.45 -7.63 -27.66
CA GLY A 259 0.29 -7.74 -28.57
C GLY A 259 -0.63 -6.52 -28.57
N LEU A 260 -0.40 -5.55 -27.68
CA LEU A 260 -1.24 -4.36 -27.57
C LEU A 260 -0.99 -3.36 -28.71
N GLY A 261 -2.09 -2.90 -29.31
CA GLY A 261 -2.09 -1.79 -30.26
C GLY A 261 -1.70 -0.44 -29.63
N PRO A 262 -1.67 0.64 -30.44
CA PRO A 262 -1.33 1.97 -29.95
C PRO A 262 -2.37 2.45 -28.92
N ILE A 263 -1.86 2.83 -27.75
CA ILE A 263 -2.67 3.34 -26.64
C ILE A 263 -3.10 4.77 -26.96
N GLN A 264 -4.41 5.06 -26.92
CA GLN A 264 -4.94 6.37 -27.31
C GLN A 264 -5.31 7.26 -26.12
N THR A 265 -5.66 6.67 -24.97
CA THR A 265 -6.04 7.43 -23.77
C THR A 265 -5.20 7.05 -22.55
N PRO A 266 -5.02 7.96 -21.58
CA PRO A 266 -4.39 7.63 -20.30
C PRO A 266 -5.13 6.52 -19.51
N GLU A 267 -6.45 6.45 -19.64
CA GLU A 267 -7.27 5.39 -19.05
C GLU A 267 -6.99 4.03 -19.71
N GLN A 268 -6.92 3.98 -21.04
CA GLN A 268 -6.46 2.79 -21.74
C GLN A 268 -5.04 2.43 -21.30
N GLN A 269 -4.12 3.40 -21.15
CA GLN A 269 -2.79 3.09 -20.65
C GLN A 269 -2.82 2.43 -19.28
N PHE A 270 -3.65 2.93 -18.37
CA PHE A 270 -3.80 2.42 -17.02
C PHE A 270 -4.39 1.01 -17.00
N ASN A 271 -5.44 0.74 -17.80
CA ASN A 271 -6.11 -0.56 -17.82
C ASN A 271 -5.25 -1.70 -18.37
N HIS A 272 -4.07 -1.39 -18.92
CA HIS A 272 -3.10 -2.37 -19.42
C HIS A 272 -1.94 -2.58 -18.43
N LEU A 273 -1.93 -1.88 -17.29
CA LEU A 273 -1.01 -2.06 -16.16
C LEU A 273 -1.58 -3.07 -15.16
#